data_AF-A0A9W5UVU2-F1
#
_entry.id   AF-A0A9W5UVU2-F1
#
_cell.length_a   1.000
_cell.length_b   1.000
_cell.length_c   1.000
_cell.angle_alpha   90.00
_cell.angle_beta   90.00
_cell.angle_gamma   90.00
#
_symmetry.space_group_name_H-M   'P 1'
#
loop_
_entity.id
_entity.type
_entity.pdbx_description
1 polymer ?
#
loop_
_entity_poly.entity_id
_entity_poly.type
_entity_poly.pdbx_seq_one_letter_code
_entity_poly.pdbx_strand_id
1 'polypeptide(L)'
;MPAKGDAFDFRLHVVYLWTASNMGFEELRLRAERLLPWAGGIVRERAVDLAREHEPHRAHDLERALNNLLMHQRWPQDASLPQFGVHLRVSPDERVRERLRPYWEERIELECHHELQKIRAWQADDLTRRWAAVLQSLEDDPVTGHAARLAGEQFAEVFQRYVVERRDTVPDLVSLLREAVKGHGDLGLGPSEYTQAWDAALRTYERQHGLSGRTN
;
A
#
# COMPACT_ATOMS: atom_id res chain seq x y z
N MET A 1 -5.90 -7.79 35.14
CA MET A 1 -7.32 -8.18 34.96
C MET A 1 -7.28 -9.41 34.09
N PRO A 2 -7.90 -10.51 34.49
CA PRO A 2 -7.73 -11.77 33.78
C PRO A 2 -8.32 -11.65 32.37
N ALA A 3 -7.55 -12.10 31.39
CA ALA A 3 -7.99 -12.26 30.01
C ALA A 3 -8.86 -13.52 29.88
N LYS A 4 -9.42 -13.74 28.70
CA LYS A 4 -10.16 -14.97 28.39
C LYS A 4 -9.35 -16.23 28.76
N GLY A 5 -9.96 -17.08 29.57
CA GLY A 5 -9.35 -18.33 30.05
C GLY A 5 -8.49 -18.18 31.32
N ASP A 6 -8.46 -17.00 31.94
CA ASP A 6 -7.84 -16.70 33.25
C ASP A 6 -6.34 -17.04 33.39
N ALA A 7 -5.66 -17.46 32.31
CA ALA A 7 -4.25 -17.85 32.32
C ALA A 7 -3.26 -16.66 32.18
N PHE A 8 -3.75 -15.52 31.70
CA PHE A 8 -2.95 -14.32 31.45
C PHE A 8 -3.71 -13.07 31.89
N ASP A 9 -2.97 -12.00 32.22
CA ASP A 9 -3.54 -10.75 32.68
C ASP A 9 -3.35 -9.60 31.68
N PHE A 10 -4.39 -8.79 31.50
CA PHE A 10 -4.27 -7.45 30.95
C PHE A 10 -3.87 -6.44 32.01
N ARG A 11 -2.95 -5.54 31.64
CA ARG A 11 -2.58 -4.35 32.43
C ARG A 11 -3.34 -3.15 31.90
N LEU A 12 -4.11 -2.51 32.78
CA LEU A 12 -4.87 -1.30 32.46
C LEU A 12 -4.14 -0.07 32.99
N HIS A 13 -3.95 0.91 32.12
CA HIS A 13 -3.49 2.24 32.47
C HIS A 13 -4.65 3.20 32.28
N VAL A 14 -5.10 3.81 33.37
CA VAL A 14 -6.31 4.63 33.40
C VAL A 14 -5.92 6.09 33.62
N VAL A 15 -6.45 6.96 32.78
CA VAL A 15 -6.35 8.41 32.92
C VAL A 15 -7.74 8.97 33.15
N TYR A 16 -7.91 9.66 34.28
CA TYR A 16 -9.15 10.33 34.65
C TYR A 16 -9.05 11.82 34.32
N LEU A 17 -10.01 12.33 33.55
CA LEU A 17 -10.12 13.75 33.25
C LEU A 17 -11.28 14.35 34.04
N TRP A 18 -10.96 15.15 35.06
CA TRP A 18 -11.93 15.80 35.93
C TRP A 18 -12.29 17.20 35.46
N THR A 19 -13.58 17.53 35.50
CA THR A 19 -14.15 18.81 35.09
C THR A 19 -15.24 19.24 36.06
N ALA A 20 -15.31 20.53 36.38
CA ALA A 20 -16.40 21.09 37.19
C ALA A 20 -16.72 22.51 36.74
N SER A 21 -17.99 22.92 36.92
CA SER A 21 -18.49 24.22 36.45
C SER A 21 -18.69 25.24 37.57
N ASN A 22 -18.77 24.79 38.83
CA ASN A 22 -19.23 25.58 39.97
C ASN A 22 -18.26 25.58 41.16
N MET A 23 -16.99 25.21 40.96
CA MET A 23 -15.98 25.16 42.03
C MET A 23 -14.60 25.59 41.54
N GLY A 24 -13.78 26.07 42.48
CA GLY A 24 -12.39 26.42 42.21
C GLY A 24 -11.50 25.18 42.06
N PHE A 25 -10.30 25.38 41.52
CA PHE A 25 -9.35 24.29 41.21
C PHE A 25 -8.96 23.45 42.44
N GLU A 26 -8.65 24.06 43.58
CA GLU A 26 -8.25 23.30 44.78
C GLU A 26 -9.41 22.48 45.35
N GLU A 27 -10.63 22.99 45.30
CA GLU A 27 -11.81 22.24 45.70
C GLU A 27 -12.07 21.06 44.76
N LEU A 28 -11.94 21.29 43.45
CA LEU A 28 -12.01 20.23 42.44
C LEU A 28 -10.97 19.14 42.72
N ARG A 29 -9.71 19.51 42.95
CA ARG A 29 -8.63 18.56 43.23
C ARG A 29 -8.92 17.70 44.46
N LEU A 30 -9.29 18.33 45.58
CA LEU A 30 -9.59 17.63 46.83
C LEU A 30 -10.80 16.69 46.71
N ARG A 31 -11.85 17.11 45.97
CA ARG A 31 -13.02 16.25 45.74
C ARG A 31 -12.70 15.12 44.76
N ALA A 32 -11.96 15.39 43.69
CA ALA A 32 -11.50 14.39 42.74
C ALA A 32 -10.68 13.29 43.43
N GLU A 33 -9.73 13.67 44.29
CA GLU A 33 -8.92 12.72 45.08
C GLU A 33 -9.79 11.78 45.93
N ARG A 34 -10.86 12.30 46.55
CA ARG A 34 -11.81 11.48 47.32
C ARG A 34 -12.65 10.55 46.46
N LEU A 35 -12.97 10.96 45.23
CA LEU A 35 -13.79 10.20 44.30
C LEU A 35 -12.96 9.18 43.48
N LEU A 36 -11.63 9.27 43.48
CA LEU A 36 -10.75 8.36 42.73
C LEU A 36 -11.01 6.86 43.02
N PRO A 37 -11.17 6.40 44.28
CA PRO A 37 -11.47 4.98 44.54
C PRO A 37 -12.79 4.53 43.93
N TRP A 38 -13.81 5.39 43.97
CA TRP A 38 -15.11 5.12 43.36
C TRP A 38 -15.03 5.10 41.82
N ALA A 39 -14.34 6.08 41.23
CA ALA A 39 -14.07 6.12 39.79
C ALA A 39 -13.30 4.87 39.32
N GLY A 40 -12.31 4.43 40.10
CA GLY A 40 -11.57 3.19 39.86
C GLY A 40 -12.44 1.93 39.95
N GLY A 41 -13.40 1.91 40.89
CA GLY A 41 -14.39 0.85 41.00
C GLY A 41 -15.24 0.70 39.73
N ILE A 42 -15.77 1.81 39.22
CA ILE A 42 -16.58 1.83 37.99
C ILE A 42 -15.78 1.30 36.80
N VAL A 43 -14.56 1.80 36.59
CA VAL A 43 -13.71 1.37 35.48
C VAL A 43 -13.38 -0.10 35.60
N ARG A 44 -13.04 -0.57 36.80
CA ARG A 44 -12.72 -1.98 37.06
C ARG A 44 -13.89 -2.90 36.76
N GLU A 45 -15.09 -2.57 37.23
CA GLU A 45 -16.29 -3.37 37.00
C GLU A 45 -16.54 -3.53 35.50
N ARG A 46 -16.56 -2.42 34.75
CA ARG A 46 -16.75 -2.45 33.29
C ARG A 46 -15.65 -3.16 32.54
N ALA A 47 -14.41 -3.09 33.04
CA ALA A 47 -13.27 -3.71 32.41
C ALA A 47 -13.22 -5.24 32.61
N VAL A 48 -13.65 -5.76 33.75
CA VAL A 48 -13.56 -7.19 34.07
C VAL A 48 -14.45 -8.02 33.14
N ASP A 49 -15.68 -7.56 32.90
CA ASP A 49 -16.62 -8.29 32.05
C ASP A 49 -16.10 -8.40 30.62
N LEU A 50 -15.65 -7.27 30.06
CA LEU A 50 -15.07 -7.24 28.72
C LEU A 50 -13.74 -7.99 28.63
N ALA A 51 -12.87 -7.90 29.64
CA ALA A 51 -11.58 -8.57 29.62
C ALA A 51 -11.68 -10.10 29.39
N ARG A 52 -12.74 -10.72 29.90
CA ARG A 52 -13.00 -12.16 29.76
C ARG A 52 -13.45 -12.58 28.37
N GLU A 53 -13.92 -11.66 27.54
CA GLU A 53 -14.35 -11.93 26.18
C GLU A 53 -13.17 -11.89 25.19
N HIS A 54 -12.09 -11.20 25.55
CA HIS A 54 -10.95 -10.96 24.68
C HIS A 54 -9.77 -11.90 24.94
N GLU A 55 -9.17 -12.40 23.86
CA GLU A 55 -7.98 -13.25 23.92
C GLU A 55 -6.75 -12.47 24.42
N PRO A 56 -5.81 -13.10 25.16
CA PRO A 56 -4.67 -12.41 25.77
C PRO A 56 -3.79 -11.59 24.82
N HIS A 57 -3.71 -11.99 23.54
CA HIS A 57 -2.93 -11.30 22.51
C HIS A 57 -3.68 -10.15 21.83
N ARG A 58 -4.99 -10.00 22.10
CA ARG A 58 -5.89 -9.01 21.50
C ARG A 58 -6.15 -7.83 22.44
N ALA A 59 -5.12 -7.39 23.17
CA ALA A 59 -5.21 -6.25 24.10
C ALA A 59 -5.72 -4.96 23.43
N HIS A 60 -5.34 -4.72 22.18
CA HIS A 60 -5.78 -3.54 21.45
C HIS A 60 -7.27 -3.57 21.07
N ASP A 61 -7.85 -4.75 20.87
CA ASP A 61 -9.29 -4.88 20.61
C ASP A 61 -10.09 -4.59 21.89
N LEU A 62 -9.61 -5.07 23.05
CA LEU A 62 -10.17 -4.73 24.36
C LEU A 62 -10.04 -3.22 24.66
N GLU A 63 -8.90 -2.61 24.34
CA GLU A 63 -8.69 -1.15 24.48
C GLU A 63 -9.71 -0.36 23.68
N ARG A 64 -9.94 -0.74 22.42
CA ARG A 64 -10.95 -0.09 21.57
C ARG A 64 -12.35 -0.28 22.12
N ALA A 65 -12.71 -1.50 22.54
CA ALA A 65 -14.03 -1.77 23.12
C ALA A 65 -14.28 -0.93 24.38
N LEU A 66 -13.29 -0.87 25.29
CA LEU A 66 -13.41 -0.10 26.53
C LEU A 66 -13.47 1.40 26.30
N ASN A 67 -12.60 1.95 25.44
CA ASN A 67 -12.67 3.38 25.13
C ASN A 67 -13.98 3.73 24.42
N ASN A 68 -14.49 2.87 23.54
CA ASN A 68 -15.77 3.10 22.88
C ASN A 68 -16.95 3.08 23.86
N LEU A 69 -16.91 2.18 24.85
CA LEU A 69 -17.92 2.13 25.89
C LEU A 69 -17.89 3.41 26.76
N LEU A 70 -16.71 3.88 27.14
CA LEU A 70 -16.56 4.95 28.14
C LEU A 70 -16.50 6.37 27.55
N MET A 71 -16.21 6.55 26.26
CA MET A 71 -15.92 7.89 25.68
C MET A 71 -17.06 8.90 25.81
N HIS A 72 -18.31 8.43 25.83
CA HIS A 72 -19.50 9.30 25.93
C HIS A 72 -20.08 9.35 27.34
N GLN A 73 -19.47 8.65 28.29
CA GLN A 73 -19.96 8.56 29.64
C GLN A 73 -19.23 9.56 30.54
N ARG A 74 -20.01 10.27 31.36
CA ARG A 74 -19.54 11.19 32.38
C ARG A 74 -20.11 10.76 33.72
N TRP A 75 -19.29 10.83 34.76
CA TRP A 75 -19.70 10.47 36.12
C TRP A 75 -19.17 11.47 37.12
N PRO A 76 -19.90 11.77 38.21
CA PRO A 76 -21.31 11.49 38.42
C PRO A 76 -22.19 12.24 37.41
N GLN A 77 -23.43 11.81 37.25
CA GLN A 77 -24.43 12.54 36.44
C GLN A 77 -24.97 13.80 37.15
N ASP A 78 -24.65 13.96 38.44
CA ASP A 78 -25.00 15.13 39.23
C ASP A 78 -24.08 16.32 38.87
N ALA A 79 -24.68 17.41 38.39
CA ALA A 79 -23.98 18.64 38.00
C ALA A 79 -23.39 19.40 39.20
N SER A 80 -23.79 19.09 40.43
CA SER A 80 -23.23 19.70 41.65
C SER A 80 -21.89 19.06 42.08
N LEU A 81 -21.54 17.91 41.49
CA LEU A 81 -20.32 17.17 41.76
C LEU A 81 -19.31 17.30 40.62
N PRO A 82 -17.99 17.13 40.90
CA PRO A 82 -16.98 17.02 39.85
C PRO A 82 -17.29 15.87 38.91
N GLN A 83 -17.41 16.16 37.62
CA GLN A 83 -17.58 15.14 36.60
C GLN A 83 -16.22 14.63 36.14
N PHE A 84 -16.12 13.36 35.77
CA PHE A 84 -14.96 12.77 35.16
C PHE A 84 -15.33 12.00 33.89
N GLY A 85 -14.41 12.04 32.93
CA GLY A 85 -14.32 11.07 31.84
C GLY A 85 -13.09 10.19 32.02
N VAL A 86 -13.04 9.09 31.27
CA VAL A 86 -11.98 8.09 31.38
C VAL A 86 -11.39 7.82 30.01
N HIS A 87 -10.06 7.81 29.94
CA HIS A 87 -9.31 7.25 28.83
C HIS A 87 -8.45 6.08 29.32
N LEU A 88 -8.47 4.99 28.55
CA LEU A 88 -7.82 3.74 28.91
C LEU A 88 -6.78 3.35 27.89
N ARG A 89 -5.67 2.80 28.39
CA ARG A 89 -4.71 2.05 27.59
C ARG A 89 -4.58 0.64 28.16
N VAL A 90 -4.63 -0.36 27.29
CA VAL A 90 -4.55 -1.77 27.67
C VAL A 90 -3.28 -2.38 27.10
N SER A 91 -2.50 -3.02 27.96
CA SER A 91 -1.33 -3.79 27.54
C SER A 91 -1.55 -5.27 27.84
N PRO A 92 -1.13 -6.17 26.92
CA PRO A 92 -1.13 -7.61 27.20
C PRO A 92 -0.10 -7.93 28.29
N ASP A 93 -0.19 -9.15 28.82
CA ASP A 93 0.83 -9.70 29.70
C ASP A 93 2.22 -9.64 29.02
N GLU A 94 3.26 -9.42 29.81
CA GLU A 94 4.65 -9.40 29.34
C GLU A 94 4.99 -10.71 28.63
N ARG A 95 4.54 -11.85 29.17
CA ARG A 95 4.81 -13.18 28.59
C ARG A 95 4.21 -13.33 27.19
N VAL A 96 3.01 -12.78 27.00
CA VAL A 96 2.33 -12.78 25.70
C VAL A 96 3.06 -11.85 24.74
N ARG A 97 3.50 -10.68 25.20
CA ARG A 97 4.27 -9.72 24.41
C ARG A 97 5.60 -10.30 23.95
N GLU A 98 6.35 -10.95 24.83
CA GLU A 98 7.60 -11.63 24.52
C GLU A 98 7.40 -12.73 23.48
N ARG A 99 6.32 -13.52 23.62
CA ARG A 99 6.03 -14.61 22.68
C ARG A 99 5.62 -14.12 21.29
N LEU A 100 4.92 -12.98 21.20
CA LEU A 100 4.49 -12.39 19.93
C LEU A 100 5.56 -11.54 19.24
N ARG A 101 6.59 -11.10 19.97
CA ARG A 101 7.62 -10.22 19.45
C ARG A 101 8.29 -10.77 18.18
N PRO A 102 8.78 -12.03 18.13
CA PRO A 102 9.41 -12.57 16.92
C PRO A 102 8.48 -12.57 15.71
N TYR A 103 7.20 -12.89 15.92
CA TYR A 103 6.20 -12.88 14.85
C TYR A 103 6.00 -11.48 14.25
N TRP A 104 5.96 -10.45 15.10
CA TRP A 104 5.84 -9.07 14.65
C TRP A 104 7.10 -8.58 13.95
N GLU A 105 8.27 -8.96 14.43
CA GLU A 105 9.56 -8.64 13.78
C GLU A 105 9.63 -9.23 12.37
N GLU A 106 9.30 -10.51 12.20
CA GLU A 106 9.25 -11.17 10.88
C GLU A 106 8.25 -10.50 9.93
N ARG A 107 7.06 -10.14 10.44
CA ARG A 107 6.05 -9.45 9.65
C ARG A 107 6.52 -8.07 9.18
N ILE A 108 7.16 -7.30 10.06
CA ILE A 108 7.70 -5.97 9.72
C ILE A 108 8.79 -6.12 8.67
N GLU A 109 9.68 -7.11 8.82
CA GLU A 109 10.74 -7.38 7.84
C GLU A 109 10.16 -7.68 6.45
N LEU A 110 9.14 -8.55 6.37
CA LEU A 110 8.45 -8.87 5.12
C LEU A 110 7.80 -7.64 4.48
N GLU A 111 7.14 -6.80 5.27
CA GLU A 111 6.51 -5.56 4.79
C GLU A 111 7.57 -4.58 4.26
N CYS A 112 8.64 -4.36 5.01
CA CYS A 112 9.76 -3.52 4.57
C CYS A 112 10.41 -4.06 3.28
N HIS A 113 10.59 -5.38 3.18
CA HIS A 113 11.15 -6.00 1.98
C HIS A 113 10.24 -5.76 0.76
N HIS A 114 8.93 -5.97 0.91
CA HIS A 114 7.97 -5.74 -0.16
C HIS A 114 7.94 -4.28 -0.63
N GLU A 115 7.93 -3.33 0.30
CA GLU A 115 7.98 -1.90 -0.04
C GLU A 115 9.28 -1.54 -0.77
N LEU A 116 10.42 -2.11 -0.36
CA LEU A 116 11.67 -1.92 -1.08
C LEU A 116 11.60 -2.46 -2.52
N GLN A 117 10.97 -3.62 -2.75
CA GLN A 117 10.80 -4.16 -4.10
C GLN A 117 9.89 -3.29 -4.96
N LYS A 118 8.82 -2.70 -4.39
CA LYS A 118 7.97 -1.73 -5.12
C LYS A 118 8.76 -0.51 -5.57
N ILE A 119 9.57 0.06 -4.69
CA ILE A 119 10.42 1.21 -5.01
C ILE A 119 11.38 0.86 -6.15
N ARG A 120 12.04 -0.30 -6.07
CA ARG A 120 12.95 -0.78 -7.12
C ARG A 120 12.24 -0.99 -8.46
N ALA A 121 11.05 -1.59 -8.46
CA ALA A 121 10.26 -1.79 -9.66
C ALA A 121 9.86 -0.45 -10.30
N TRP A 122 9.42 0.51 -9.48
CA TRP A 122 9.09 1.86 -9.95
C TRP A 122 10.30 2.58 -10.53
N GLN A 123 11.47 2.49 -9.90
CA GLN A 123 12.71 3.07 -10.41
C GLN A 123 13.14 2.43 -11.74
N ALA A 124 13.01 1.11 -11.87
CA ALA A 124 13.31 0.40 -13.11
C ALA A 124 12.36 0.81 -14.24
N ASP A 125 11.06 0.95 -13.94
CA ASP A 125 10.06 1.42 -14.90
C ASP A 125 10.30 2.87 -15.34
N ASP A 126 10.59 3.78 -14.40
CA ASP A 126 10.93 5.18 -14.71
C ASP A 126 12.19 5.27 -15.58
N LEU A 127 13.23 4.50 -15.24
CA LEU A 127 14.45 4.43 -16.04
C LEU A 127 14.18 3.86 -17.44
N THR A 128 13.35 2.81 -17.55
CA THR A 128 12.96 2.21 -18.83
C THR A 128 12.18 3.21 -19.69
N ARG A 129 11.24 3.96 -19.10
CA ARG A 129 10.47 5.00 -19.82
C ARG A 129 11.36 6.14 -20.29
N ARG A 130 12.30 6.61 -19.46
CA ARG A 130 13.28 7.63 -19.86
C ARG A 130 14.15 7.15 -21.00
N TRP A 131 14.64 5.90 -20.93
CA TRP A 131 15.42 5.31 -22.02
C TRP A 131 14.61 5.13 -23.30
N ALA A 132 13.36 4.67 -23.20
CA ALA A 132 12.47 4.57 -24.37
C ALA A 132 12.26 5.95 -25.03
N ALA A 133 12.04 7.00 -24.24
CA ALA A 133 11.90 8.37 -24.75
C ALA A 133 13.19 8.88 -25.42
N VAL A 134 14.36 8.64 -24.80
CA VAL A 134 15.67 8.98 -25.39
C VAL A 134 15.85 8.25 -26.71
N LEU A 135 15.61 6.93 -26.76
CA LEU A 135 15.75 6.14 -27.98
C LEU A 135 14.79 6.60 -29.09
N GLN A 136 13.53 6.91 -28.76
CA GLN A 136 12.56 7.48 -29.72
C GLN A 136 13.03 8.84 -30.26
N SER A 137 13.47 9.76 -29.39
CA SER A 137 13.97 11.08 -29.81
C SER A 137 15.21 11.01 -30.69
N LEU A 138 16.01 9.95 -30.52
CA LEU A 138 17.21 9.68 -31.31
C LEU A 138 16.86 8.99 -32.64
N GLU A 139 15.78 8.19 -32.71
CA GLU A 139 15.30 7.57 -33.95
C GLU A 139 14.79 8.61 -34.97
N ASP A 140 14.24 9.74 -34.48
CA ASP A 140 13.67 10.82 -35.30
C ASP A 140 14.71 11.79 -35.92
N ASP A 141 16.00 11.69 -35.57
CA ASP A 141 17.07 12.58 -36.04
C ASP A 141 18.18 11.82 -36.82
N PRO A 142 18.46 12.16 -38.10
CA PRO A 142 19.54 11.53 -38.87
C PRO A 142 20.97 11.81 -38.36
N VAL A 143 21.17 12.70 -37.38
CA VAL A 143 22.49 13.04 -36.79
C VAL A 143 22.90 12.09 -35.64
N THR A 144 21.99 11.20 -35.24
CA THR A 144 22.02 10.40 -34.00
C THR A 144 23.21 9.45 -33.82
N GLY A 145 23.76 8.87 -34.89
CA GLY A 145 24.91 7.95 -34.78
C GLY A 145 26.18 8.61 -34.23
N HIS A 146 26.27 9.95 -34.31
CA HIS A 146 27.37 10.74 -33.76
C HIS A 146 27.07 11.25 -32.34
N ALA A 147 25.81 11.57 -32.03
CA ALA A 147 25.39 11.99 -30.69
C ALA A 147 25.51 10.86 -29.64
N ALA A 148 25.21 9.61 -30.01
CA ALA A 148 25.37 8.45 -29.13
C ALA A 148 26.84 8.22 -28.72
N ARG A 149 27.81 8.52 -29.60
CA ARG A 149 29.25 8.42 -29.30
C ARG A 149 29.73 9.49 -28.32
N LEU A 150 29.04 10.63 -28.25
CA LEU A 150 29.36 11.72 -27.32
C LEU A 150 28.89 11.43 -25.88
N ALA A 151 27.88 10.57 -25.69
CA ALA A 151 27.36 10.19 -24.37
C ALA A 151 28.18 9.08 -23.67
N GLY A 152 28.99 8.33 -24.43
CA GLY A 152 29.92 7.31 -23.91
C GLY A 152 30.01 6.07 -24.80
N GLU A 153 31.19 5.43 -24.85
CA GLU A 153 31.47 4.30 -25.76
C GLU A 153 30.56 3.09 -25.52
N GLN A 154 30.31 2.72 -24.25
CA GLN A 154 29.42 1.59 -23.90
C GLN A 154 27.97 1.85 -24.32
N PHE A 155 27.52 3.10 -24.25
CA PHE A 155 26.18 3.49 -24.68
C PHE A 155 26.05 3.42 -26.21
N ALA A 156 27.07 3.88 -26.93
CA ALA A 156 27.11 3.81 -28.38
C ALA A 156 27.10 2.37 -28.92
N GLU A 157 27.79 1.44 -28.25
CA GLU A 157 27.83 0.03 -28.62
C GLU A 157 26.47 -0.66 -28.43
N VAL A 158 25.84 -0.48 -27.27
CA VAL A 158 24.49 -1.01 -27.00
C VAL A 158 23.44 -0.39 -27.93
N PHE A 159 23.57 0.91 -28.22
CA PHE A 159 22.71 1.62 -29.17
C PHE A 159 22.84 1.08 -30.60
N GLN A 160 24.07 0.88 -31.08
CA GLN A 160 24.28 0.29 -32.41
C GLN A 160 23.73 -1.13 -32.50
N ARG A 161 23.93 -1.97 -31.47
CA ARG A 161 23.35 -3.31 -31.44
C ARG A 161 21.82 -3.29 -31.46
N TYR A 162 21.20 -2.39 -30.70
CA TYR A 162 19.74 -2.21 -30.69
C TYR A 162 19.19 -1.73 -32.03
N VAL A 163 19.85 -0.77 -32.68
CA VAL A 163 19.44 -0.27 -34.01
C VAL A 163 19.59 -1.36 -35.08
N VAL A 164 20.65 -2.16 -35.04
CA VAL A 164 20.85 -3.29 -35.94
C VAL A 164 19.81 -4.39 -35.71
N GLU A 165 19.63 -4.85 -34.47
CA GLU A 165 18.64 -5.86 -34.10
C GLU A 165 17.22 -5.44 -34.50
N ARG A 166 16.83 -4.18 -34.26
CA ARG A 166 15.49 -3.68 -34.60
C ARG A 166 15.31 -3.47 -36.11
N ARG A 167 16.36 -3.04 -36.83
CA ARG A 167 16.35 -2.94 -38.30
C ARG A 167 16.19 -4.30 -38.98
N ASP A 168 16.66 -5.37 -38.36
CA ASP A 168 16.51 -6.75 -38.85
C ASP A 168 15.18 -7.39 -38.38
N THR A 169 14.70 -7.05 -37.18
CA THR A 169 13.45 -7.60 -36.62
C THR A 169 12.18 -7.04 -37.31
N VAL A 170 12.22 -5.79 -37.78
CA VAL A 170 11.04 -5.13 -38.42
C VAL A 170 10.67 -5.74 -39.78
N PRO A 171 11.62 -5.97 -40.72
CA PRO A 171 11.35 -6.70 -41.97
C PRO A 171 10.86 -8.13 -41.73
N ASP A 172 11.42 -8.82 -40.74
CA ASP A 172 11.05 -10.20 -40.41
C ASP A 172 9.62 -10.27 -39.86
N LEU A 173 9.23 -9.35 -38.98
CA LEU A 173 7.86 -9.27 -38.46
C LEU A 173 6.85 -8.94 -39.57
N VAL A 174 7.21 -8.05 -40.50
CA VAL A 174 6.37 -7.71 -41.66
C VAL A 174 6.26 -8.88 -42.63
N SER A 175 7.34 -9.64 -42.85
CA SER A 175 7.33 -10.85 -43.68
C SER A 175 6.43 -11.92 -43.09
N LEU A 176 6.56 -12.17 -41.78
CA LEU A 176 5.80 -13.19 -41.05
C LEU A 176 4.30 -12.83 -40.96
N LEU A 177 3.98 -11.54 -40.82
CA LEU A 177 2.61 -11.04 -40.91
C LEU A 177 2.03 -11.15 -42.33
N ARG A 178 2.83 -10.92 -43.39
CA ARG A 178 2.40 -11.08 -44.79
C ARG A 178 2.15 -12.55 -45.16
N GLU A 179 2.96 -13.47 -44.64
CA GLU A 179 2.75 -14.92 -44.82
C GLU A 179 1.49 -15.41 -44.10
N ALA A 180 1.25 -14.94 -42.86
CA ALA A 180 0.05 -15.29 -42.10
C ALA A 180 -1.25 -14.80 -42.79
N VAL A 181 -1.23 -13.61 -43.40
CA VAL A 181 -2.37 -13.07 -44.15
C VAL A 181 -2.61 -13.83 -45.46
N LYS A 182 -1.56 -14.23 -46.19
CA LYS A 182 -1.69 -15.07 -47.40
C LYS A 182 -2.25 -16.45 -47.08
N GLY A 183 -1.75 -17.10 -46.02
CA GLY A 183 -2.23 -18.43 -45.60
C GLY A 183 -3.70 -18.45 -45.18
N HIS A 184 -4.26 -17.34 -44.70
CA HIS A 184 -5.68 -17.21 -44.39
C HIS A 184 -6.57 -16.94 -45.61
N GLY A 185 -6.05 -16.33 -46.68
CA GLY A 185 -6.79 -16.13 -47.93
C GLY A 185 -7.07 -17.42 -48.70
N ASP A 186 -6.14 -18.38 -48.65
CA ASP A 186 -6.27 -19.67 -49.36
C ASP A 186 -7.23 -20.67 -48.67
N LEU A 187 -7.63 -20.39 -47.42
CA LEU A 187 -8.51 -21.27 -46.62
C LEU A 187 -10.02 -20.97 -46.78
N GLY A 188 -10.43 -20.02 -47.62
CA GLY A 188 -11.83 -19.82 -48.01
C GLY A 188 -12.81 -19.46 -46.88
N LEU A 189 -12.31 -18.93 -45.75
CA LEU A 189 -13.14 -18.51 -44.63
C LEU A 189 -13.56 -17.03 -44.79
N GLY A 190 -14.87 -16.78 -44.78
CA GLY A 190 -15.48 -15.45 -44.95
C GLY A 190 -15.06 -14.42 -43.88
N PRO A 191 -15.30 -13.11 -44.13
CA PRO A 191 -14.65 -12.03 -43.42
C PRO A 191 -15.13 -11.95 -41.97
N SER A 192 -14.31 -12.44 -41.04
CA SER A 192 -14.47 -12.11 -39.62
C SER A 192 -13.99 -10.67 -39.37
N GLU A 193 -14.64 -9.95 -38.47
CA GLU A 193 -14.26 -8.58 -38.03
C GLU A 193 -12.78 -8.50 -37.58
N TYR A 194 -12.22 -9.64 -37.18
CA TYR A 194 -10.81 -9.80 -36.85
C TYR A 194 -9.90 -9.47 -38.05
N THR A 195 -10.19 -9.99 -39.25
CA THR A 195 -9.36 -9.81 -40.45
C THR A 195 -9.32 -8.35 -40.93
N GLN A 196 -10.42 -7.60 -40.76
CA GLN A 196 -10.50 -6.17 -41.13
C GLN A 196 -9.73 -5.27 -40.16
N ALA A 197 -9.73 -5.60 -38.87
CA ALA A 197 -8.95 -4.88 -37.87
C ALA A 197 -7.43 -5.05 -38.09
N TRP A 198 -7.00 -6.25 -38.48
CA TRP A 198 -5.60 -6.54 -38.82
C TRP A 198 -5.14 -5.84 -40.10
N ASP A 199 -5.99 -5.83 -41.13
CA ASP A 199 -5.73 -5.10 -42.38
C ASP A 199 -5.64 -3.58 -42.17
N ALA A 200 -6.41 -3.04 -41.22
CA ALA A 200 -6.37 -1.63 -40.85
C ALA A 200 -5.11 -1.30 -40.03
N ALA A 201 -4.69 -2.19 -39.12
CA ALA A 201 -3.46 -2.05 -38.35
C ALA A 201 -2.22 -2.10 -39.26
N LEU A 202 -2.16 -3.05 -40.21
CA LEU A 202 -1.07 -3.16 -41.18
C LEU A 202 -0.97 -1.89 -42.04
N ARG A 203 -2.09 -1.41 -42.59
CA ARG A 203 -2.13 -0.21 -43.44
C ARG A 203 -1.81 1.08 -42.69
N THR A 204 -2.04 1.12 -41.39
CA THR A 204 -1.70 2.28 -40.55
C THR A 204 -0.20 2.28 -40.23
N TYR A 205 0.36 1.08 -40.00
CA TYR A 205 1.78 0.87 -39.73
C TYR A 205 2.65 1.11 -40.99
N GLU A 206 2.23 0.63 -42.17
CA GLU A 206 2.91 0.88 -43.45
C GLU A 206 2.94 2.37 -43.82
N ARG A 207 1.89 3.13 -43.44
CA ARG A 207 1.83 4.59 -43.61
C ARG A 207 2.73 5.35 -42.66
N GLN A 208 2.84 4.91 -41.39
CA GLN A 208 3.72 5.55 -40.41
C GLN A 208 5.21 5.37 -40.74
N HIS A 209 5.57 4.26 -41.39
CA HIS A 209 6.96 3.94 -41.74
C HIS A 209 7.32 4.18 -43.22
N GLY A 210 6.44 4.82 -44.00
CA GLY A 210 6.74 5.25 -45.38
C GLY A 210 6.95 4.12 -46.39
N LEU A 211 6.46 2.91 -46.12
CA LEU A 211 6.66 1.72 -46.95
C LEU A 211 5.67 1.59 -48.12
N SER A 212 4.73 2.55 -48.24
CA SER A 212 3.71 2.59 -49.29
C SER A 212 4.27 3.10 -50.61
N GLY A 213 5.08 2.29 -51.30
CA GLY A 213 5.48 2.59 -52.67
C GLY A 213 6.77 1.95 -53.14
N ARG A 214 6.81 0.62 -53.28
CA ARG A 214 7.74 -0.04 -54.20
C ARG A 214 7.30 -1.46 -54.55
N THR A 215 6.32 -1.55 -55.44
CA THR A 215 6.13 -2.68 -56.37
C THR A 215 5.48 -2.12 -57.63
N ASN A 216 6.30 -1.97 -58.67
CA ASN A 216 5.87 -2.32 -60.03
C ASN A 216 5.80 -3.84 -60.10
#